data_AF-A0A4P6JRS9-F1
#
_entry.id   AF-A0A4P6JRS9-F1
#
_cell.length_a   1.000
_cell.length_b   1.000
_cell.length_c   1.000
_cell.angle_alpha   90.00
_cell.angle_beta   90.00
_cell.angle_gamma   90.00
#
_symmetry.space_group_name_H-M   'P 1'
#
loop_
_entity.id
_entity.type
_entity.pdbx_description
1 polymer ?
#
loop_
_entity_poly.entity_id
_entity_poly.type
_entity_poly.pdbx_seq_one_letter_code
_entity_poly.pdbx_strand_id
1 'polypeptide(L)'
;MPYTLWVFLCIIAYIGGLGLIIWITPKLLTRSFDEGLFMGIAAMDIIGALLAFGAIVVIFAVFNGALAIRILSFVLLVGILAVTGRQALTSFRPRILSGTVQLSRIIAGVYCVLLAVASIFYMVQMFLS
;
A
#
# COMPACT_ATOMS: atom_id res chain seq x y z
N MET A 1 -17.52 23.64 -9.80
CA MET A 1 -17.54 22.76 -8.61
C MET A 1 -17.34 21.34 -9.10
N PRO A 2 -16.12 20.73 -9.04
CA PRO A 2 -15.87 19.68 -8.02
C PRO A 2 -14.39 19.29 -7.76
N TYR A 3 -13.38 19.98 -8.30
CA TYR A 3 -11.98 19.50 -8.26
C TYR A 3 -11.43 19.37 -6.84
N THR A 4 -11.80 20.30 -5.95
CA THR A 4 -11.47 20.24 -4.53
C THR A 4 -12.06 19.01 -3.84
N LEU A 5 -13.31 18.64 -4.14
CA LEU A 5 -13.94 17.43 -3.58
C LEU A 5 -13.24 16.15 -4.04
N TRP A 6 -12.80 16.08 -5.30
CA TRP A 6 -12.00 14.96 -5.80
C TRP A 6 -10.67 14.82 -5.07
N VAL A 7 -9.98 15.92 -4.78
CA VAL A 7 -8.73 15.90 -3.99
C VAL A 7 -9.01 15.40 -2.57
N PHE A 8 -10.03 15.91 -1.91
CA PHE A 8 -10.40 15.47 -0.56
C PHE A 8 -10.75 13.98 -0.53
N LEU A 9 -11.54 13.49 -1.48
CA LEU A 9 -11.88 12.06 -1.60
C LEU A 9 -10.63 11.20 -1.82
N CYS A 10 -9.70 11.64 -2.66
CA CYS A 10 -8.46 10.89 -2.90
C CYS A 10 -7.55 10.90 -1.67
N ILE A 11 -7.47 12.01 -0.92
CA ILE A 11 -6.72 12.05 0.34
C ILE A 11 -7.33 11.10 1.37
N ILE A 12 -8.66 11.09 1.52
CA ILE A 12 -9.36 10.17 2.42
C ILE A 12 -9.13 8.72 2.00
N ALA A 13 -9.25 8.42 0.71
CA ALA A 13 -8.98 7.10 0.15
C ALA A 13 -7.54 6.65 0.43
N TYR A 14 -6.57 7.54 0.24
CA TYR A 14 -5.16 7.28 0.51
C TYR A 14 -4.89 7.01 2.00
N ILE A 15 -5.42 7.86 2.90
CA ILE A 15 -5.27 7.67 4.35
C ILE A 15 -5.96 6.38 4.80
N GLY A 16 -7.16 6.10 4.30
CA GLY A 16 -7.89 4.87 4.58
C GLY A 16 -7.14 3.63 4.08
N GLY A 17 -6.59 3.69 2.88
CA GLY A 17 -5.78 2.61 2.29
C GLY A 17 -4.50 2.33 3.08
N LEU A 18 -3.76 3.38 3.46
CA LEU A 18 -2.59 3.25 4.33
C LEU A 18 -2.95 2.72 5.72
N GLY A 19 -4.04 3.21 6.31
CA GLY A 19 -4.54 2.75 7.60
C GLY A 19 -4.88 1.26 7.57
N LEU A 20 -5.58 0.80 6.52
CA LEU A 20 -5.86 -0.62 6.28
C LEU A 20 -4.57 -1.44 6.24
N ILE A 21 -3.60 -1.05 5.42
CA ILE A 21 -2.32 -1.75 5.29
C ILE A 21 -1.64 -1.85 6.67
N ILE A 22 -1.45 -0.73 7.37
CA ILE A 22 -0.76 -0.71 8.67
C ILE A 22 -1.44 -1.62 9.72
N TRP A 23 -2.77 -1.68 9.72
CA TRP A 23 -3.53 -2.41 10.73
C TRP A 23 -3.77 -3.89 10.39
N ILE A 24 -3.84 -4.23 9.10
CA ILE A 24 -4.24 -5.55 8.62
C ILE A 24 -3.03 -6.42 8.31
N THR A 25 -1.99 -5.88 7.67
CA THR A 25 -0.80 -6.65 7.33
C THR A 25 -0.14 -7.38 8.54
N PRO A 26 -0.03 -6.82 9.77
CA PRO A 26 0.52 -7.58 10.90
C PRO A 26 -0.38 -8.74 11.34
N LYS A 27 -1.70 -8.70 11.05
CA LYS A 27 -2.64 -9.79 11.35
C LYS A 27 -2.52 -10.95 10.36
N LEU A 28 -1.97 -10.71 9.16
CA LEU A 28 -1.63 -11.79 8.22
C LEU A 28 -0.52 -12.68 8.78
N LEU A 29 0.45 -12.09 9.48
CA LEU A 29 1.61 -12.80 10.01
C LEU A 29 1.26 -13.77 11.15
N THR A 30 0.15 -13.57 11.86
CA THR A 30 -0.24 -14.39 13.02
C THR A 30 -1.17 -15.53 12.66
N ARG A 31 -1.55 -15.70 11.40
CA ARG A 31 -2.56 -16.66 10.94
C ARG A 31 -2.03 -17.62 9.87
N SER A 32 -2.53 -18.85 9.89
CA SER A 32 -2.23 -19.86 8.88
C SER A 32 -2.85 -19.49 7.53
N PHE A 33 -2.15 -19.81 6.43
CA PHE A 33 -2.64 -19.58 5.08
C PHE A 33 -3.94 -20.35 4.77
N ASP A 34 -4.09 -21.53 5.37
CA ASP A 34 -5.24 -22.42 5.12
C ASP A 34 -6.53 -22.00 5.85
N GLU A 35 -6.46 -20.95 6.69
CA GLU A 35 -7.64 -20.41 7.36
C GLU A 35 -8.39 -19.45 6.43
N GLY A 36 -9.72 -19.63 6.27
CA GLY A 36 -10.53 -18.70 5.47
C GLY A 36 -10.47 -17.24 5.95
N LEU A 37 -10.20 -17.03 7.25
CA LEU A 37 -9.94 -15.71 7.82
C LEU A 37 -8.66 -15.06 7.27
N PHE A 38 -7.61 -15.85 6.98
CA PHE A 38 -6.40 -15.33 6.35
C PHE A 38 -6.70 -14.77 4.96
N MET A 39 -7.50 -15.47 4.17
CA MET A 39 -7.93 -15.01 2.84
C MET A 39 -8.72 -13.70 2.92
N GLY A 40 -9.62 -13.55 3.90
CA GLY A 40 -10.37 -12.30 4.11
C GLY A 40 -9.49 -11.13 4.53
N ILE A 41 -8.52 -11.37 5.43
CA ILE A 41 -7.53 -10.37 5.84
C ILE A 41 -6.65 -9.97 4.66
N ALA A 42 -6.25 -10.92 3.81
CA ALA A 42 -5.42 -10.65 2.63
C ALA A 42 -6.19 -9.82 1.59
N ALA A 43 -7.46 -10.15 1.35
CA ALA A 43 -8.32 -9.37 0.47
C ALA A 43 -8.47 -7.92 0.97
N MET A 44 -8.62 -7.71 2.28
CA MET A 44 -8.68 -6.37 2.86
C MET A 44 -7.37 -5.59 2.70
N ASP A 45 -6.22 -6.26 2.79
CA ASP A 45 -4.90 -5.65 2.56
C ASP A 45 -4.73 -5.23 1.09
N ILE A 46 -5.22 -6.05 0.14
CA ILE A 46 -5.28 -5.71 -1.30
C ILE A 46 -6.19 -4.51 -1.55
N ILE A 47 -7.36 -4.46 -0.91
CA ILE A 47 -8.27 -3.32 -0.99
C ILE A 47 -7.57 -2.06 -0.47
N GLY A 48 -6.84 -2.15 0.65
CA GLY A 48 -6.05 -1.04 1.19
C GLY A 48 -5.01 -0.51 0.20
N ALA A 49 -4.28 -1.42 -0.46
CA ALA A 49 -3.34 -1.05 -1.52
C ALA A 49 -4.04 -0.40 -2.73
N LEU A 50 -5.17 -0.95 -3.17
CA LEU A 50 -5.94 -0.41 -4.29
C LEU A 50 -6.44 1.02 -4.00
N LEU A 51 -6.90 1.28 -2.77
CA LEU A 51 -7.29 2.62 -2.32
C LEU A 51 -6.11 3.60 -2.31
N ALA A 52 -4.95 3.17 -1.80
CA ALA A 52 -3.76 4.01 -1.71
C ALA A 52 -3.19 4.37 -3.10
N PHE A 53 -2.98 3.38 -3.96
CA PHE A 53 -2.46 3.60 -5.32
C PHE A 53 -3.51 4.25 -6.23
N GLY A 54 -4.76 3.82 -6.14
CA GLY A 54 -5.86 4.36 -6.93
C GLY A 54 -6.07 5.85 -6.70
N ALA A 55 -5.98 6.31 -5.44
CA ALA A 55 -6.05 7.74 -5.12
C ALA A 55 -4.99 8.56 -5.87
N ILE A 56 -3.76 8.05 -5.96
CA ILE A 56 -2.64 8.75 -6.62
C ILE A 56 -2.87 8.82 -8.13
N VAL A 57 -3.30 7.73 -8.75
CA VAL A 57 -3.59 7.67 -10.19
C VAL A 57 -4.74 8.61 -10.55
N VAL A 58 -5.81 8.63 -9.75
CA VAL A 58 -6.96 9.53 -9.98
C VAL A 58 -6.56 11.00 -9.84
N ILE A 59 -5.80 11.36 -8.80
CA ILE A 59 -5.26 12.72 -8.66
C ILE A 59 -4.43 13.11 -9.87
N PHE A 60 -3.53 12.22 -10.32
CA PHE A 60 -2.65 12.51 -11.45
C PHE A 60 -3.42 12.72 -12.76
N ALA A 61 -4.42 11.88 -13.02
CA ALA A 61 -5.26 11.95 -14.21
C ALA A 61 -6.17 13.19 -14.23
N VAL A 62 -6.78 13.54 -13.09
CA VAL A 62 -7.74 14.66 -13.00
C VAL A 62 -7.03 16.01 -13.13
N PHE A 63 -5.82 16.14 -12.62
CA PHE A 63 -5.08 17.41 -12.62
C PHE A 63 -3.98 17.51 -13.68
N ASN A 64 -3.98 16.59 -14.64
CA ASN A 64 -3.12 16.59 -15.82
C ASN A 64 -1.62 16.77 -15.50
N GLY A 65 -1.18 16.18 -14.38
CA GLY A 65 0.24 16.19 -13.99
C GLY A 65 0.87 17.57 -13.74
N ALA A 66 0.11 18.58 -13.30
CA ALA A 66 0.69 19.88 -12.92
C ALA A 66 1.83 19.73 -11.90
N LEU A 67 2.83 20.61 -11.93
CA LEU A 67 4.07 20.45 -11.13
C LEU A 67 3.80 20.29 -9.62
N ALA A 68 2.85 21.06 -9.06
CA ALA A 68 2.44 20.92 -7.66
C ALA A 68 1.81 19.54 -7.35
N ILE A 69 0.99 19.02 -8.26
CA ILE A 69 0.38 17.68 -8.16
C ILE A 69 1.48 16.62 -8.26
N ARG A 70 2.50 16.85 -9.09
CA ARG A 70 3.64 15.97 -9.20
C ARG A 70 4.41 15.88 -7.88
N ILE A 71 4.67 17.01 -7.24
CA ILE A 71 5.34 16.99 -5.93
C ILE A 71 4.47 16.26 -4.89
N LEU A 72 3.16 16.53 -4.86
CA LEU A 72 2.24 15.87 -3.92
C LEU A 72 2.19 14.35 -4.12
N SER A 73 1.97 13.89 -5.35
CA SER A 73 1.91 12.46 -5.68
C SER A 73 3.24 11.74 -5.42
N PHE A 74 4.37 12.42 -5.61
CA PHE A 74 5.69 11.88 -5.22
C PHE A 74 5.78 11.67 -3.70
N VAL A 75 5.37 12.66 -2.90
CA VAL A 75 5.35 12.55 -1.42
C VAL A 75 4.43 11.42 -0.96
N LEU A 76 3.26 11.26 -1.59
CA LEU A 76 2.33 10.16 -1.31
C LEU A 76 2.94 8.79 -1.66
N LEU A 77 3.63 8.67 -2.80
CA LEU A 77 4.34 7.44 -3.16
C LEU A 77 5.46 7.10 -2.18
N VAL A 78 6.19 8.11 -1.68
CA VAL A 78 7.20 7.93 -0.62
C VAL A 78 6.57 7.40 0.66
N GLY A 79 5.37 7.89 1.02
CA GLY A 79 4.61 7.38 2.15
C GLY A 79 4.25 5.90 2.02
N ILE A 80 3.77 5.48 0.84
CA ILE A 80 3.49 4.06 0.56
C ILE A 80 4.79 3.25 0.67
N LEU A 81 5.88 3.70 0.03
CA LEU A 81 7.17 3.01 0.03
C LEU A 81 7.71 2.83 1.45
N ALA A 82 7.61 3.85 2.29
CA ALA A 82 8.03 3.77 3.69
C ALA A 82 7.21 2.75 4.49
N VAL A 83 5.89 2.72 4.28
CA VAL A 83 4.99 1.80 4.98
C VAL A 83 5.18 0.36 4.48
N THR A 84 5.17 0.13 3.18
CA THR A 84 5.35 -1.21 2.59
C THR A 84 6.77 -1.73 2.84
N GLY A 85 7.79 -0.86 2.80
CA GLY A 85 9.17 -1.20 3.16
C GLY A 85 9.31 -1.60 4.64
N ARG A 86 8.68 -0.85 5.56
CA ARG A 86 8.63 -1.23 6.99
C ARG A 86 7.90 -2.56 7.21
N GLN A 87 6.81 -2.78 6.50
CA GLN A 87 6.03 -4.02 6.57
C GLN A 87 6.83 -5.20 6.04
N ALA A 88 7.50 -5.04 4.89
CA ALA A 88 8.41 -6.04 4.33
C ALA A 88 9.53 -6.38 5.32
N LEU A 89 10.21 -5.37 5.88
CA LEU A 89 11.25 -5.58 6.89
C LEU A 89 10.71 -6.29 8.14
N THR A 90 9.49 -5.97 8.56
CA THR A 90 8.84 -6.62 9.71
C THR A 90 8.47 -8.07 9.41
N SER A 91 8.03 -8.36 8.18
CA SER A 91 7.72 -9.71 7.70
C SER A 91 8.99 -10.56 7.52
N PHE A 92 10.09 -9.97 7.07
CA PHE A 92 11.38 -10.67 6.91
C PHE A 92 12.15 -10.83 8.22
N ARG A 93 11.87 -10.01 9.24
CA ARG A 93 12.52 -10.15 10.54
C ARG A 93 12.04 -11.45 11.20
N PRO A 94 12.94 -12.39 11.53
CA PRO A 94 12.55 -13.66 12.16
C PRO A 94 12.02 -13.36 13.57
N ARG A 95 10.70 -13.28 13.74
CA ARG A 95 10.08 -13.29 15.07
C ARG A 95 10.11 -14.72 15.58
N ILE A 96 10.82 -14.93 16.68
CA ILE A 96 10.88 -16.17 17.47
C ILE A 96 9.58 -16.33 18.30
N LEU A 97 8.43 -15.84 17.80
CA LEU A 97 7.15 -16.02 18.47
C LEU A 97 6.47 -17.27 17.92
N SER A 98 6.48 -18.31 18.75
CA SER A 98 5.68 -19.53 18.65
C SER A 98 4.30 -19.24 18.06
N GLY A 99 4.11 -19.54 16.76
CA GLY A 99 2.85 -19.33 16.04
C GLY A 99 2.94 -18.64 14.67
N THR A 100 4.13 -18.26 14.18
CA THR A 100 4.29 -17.70 12.83
C THR A 100 4.44 -18.81 11.77
N VAL A 101 3.51 -18.88 10.82
CA VAL A 101 3.55 -19.88 9.72
C VAL A 101 4.50 -19.38 8.62
N GLN A 102 5.55 -20.15 8.32
CA GLN A 102 6.61 -19.76 7.37
C GLN A 102 6.06 -19.36 6.00
N LEU A 103 5.03 -20.06 5.52
CA LEU A 103 4.45 -19.86 4.19
C LEU A 103 3.68 -18.54 4.08
N SER A 104 2.86 -18.21 5.09
CA SER A 104 2.18 -16.91 5.21
C SER A 104 3.18 -15.74 5.24
N ARG A 105 4.29 -15.91 5.97
CA ARG A 105 5.35 -14.90 6.05
C ARG A 105 6.02 -14.62 4.70
N ILE A 106 6.30 -15.67 3.92
CA ILE A 106 6.91 -15.53 2.59
C ILE A 106 5.94 -14.81 1.64
N ILE A 107 4.68 -15.21 1.62
CA ILE A 107 3.66 -14.60 0.74
C ILE A 107 3.45 -13.12 1.10
N ALA A 108 3.27 -12.80 2.38
CA ALA A 108 3.10 -11.42 2.84
C ALA A 108 4.35 -10.55 2.57
N GLY A 109 5.54 -11.13 2.75
CA GLY A 109 6.81 -10.48 2.43
C GLY A 109 6.96 -10.17 0.94
N VAL A 110 6.72 -11.15 0.07
CA VAL A 110 6.78 -10.99 -1.40
C VAL A 110 5.75 -9.95 -1.86
N TYR A 111 4.53 -10.00 -1.33
CA TYR A 111 3.50 -9.01 -1.64
C TYR A 111 3.92 -7.58 -1.27
N CYS A 112 4.48 -7.36 -0.07
CA CYS A 112 4.99 -6.05 0.34
C CYS A 112 6.14 -5.58 -0.56
N VAL A 113 7.03 -6.48 -0.97
CA VAL A 113 8.12 -6.15 -1.90
C VAL A 113 7.57 -5.74 -3.27
N LEU A 114 6.58 -6.46 -3.80
CA LEU A 114 5.92 -6.10 -5.06
C LEU A 114 5.26 -4.72 -4.98
N LEU A 115 4.59 -4.39 -3.87
CA LEU A 115 4.03 -3.06 -3.64
C LEU A 115 5.10 -1.96 -3.59
N ALA A 116 6.26 -2.25 -2.97
CA ALA A 116 7.38 -1.31 -2.94
C ALA A 116 8.01 -1.11 -4.33
N VAL A 117 8.14 -2.18 -5.13
CA VAL A 117 8.60 -2.07 -6.52
C VAL A 117 7.60 -1.29 -7.36
N ALA A 118 6.29 -1.53 -7.17
CA ALA A 118 5.25 -0.79 -7.86
C ALA A 118 5.29 0.71 -7.52
N SER A 119 5.52 1.09 -6.26
CA SER A 119 5.65 2.51 -5.90
C SER A 119 6.86 3.17 -6.55
N ILE A 120 8.01 2.48 -6.63
CA ILE A 120 9.19 2.97 -7.36
C ILE A 120 8.89 3.14 -8.85
N PHE A 121 8.23 2.15 -9.46
CA PHE A 121 7.85 2.22 -10.87
C PHE A 121 6.96 3.45 -11.16
N TYR A 122 5.95 3.68 -10.33
CA TYR A 122 5.09 4.86 -10.46
C TYR A 122 5.84 6.18 -10.25
N MET A 123 6.83 6.23 -9.34
CA MET A 123 7.69 7.41 -9.20
C MET A 123 8.46 7.69 -10.49
N VAL A 124 9.06 6.66 -11.11
CA VAL A 124 9.84 6.83 -12.36
C VAL A 124 8.93 7.24 -13.52
N GLN A 125 7.80 6.57 -13.70
CA GLN A 125 6.84 6.87 -14.77
C GLN A 125 6.32 8.32 -14.70
N MET A 126 6.16 8.82 -13.48
CA MET A 126 5.71 10.18 -13.21
C MET A 126 6.74 11.27 -13.60
N PHE A 127 8.04 10.95 -13.61
CA PHE A 127 9.08 11.86 -14.14
C PHE A 127 9.25 11.74 -15.65
N LEU A 128 8.84 10.62 -16.26
CA LEU A 128 8.93 10.37 -17.71
C LEU A 128 7.71 10.91 -18.50
N SER A 129 6.56 11.03 -17.85
CA SER A 129 5.36 11.69 -18.38
C SER A 129 5.40 13.20 -18.19
#